data_AF-A0A7T8KBD9-F1
#
_entry.id   AF-A0A7T8KBD9-F1
#
_cell.length_a   1.000
_cell.length_b   1.000
_cell.length_c   1.000
_cell.angle_alpha   90.00
_cell.angle_beta   90.00
_cell.angle_gamma   90.00
#
_symmetry.space_group_name_H-M   'P 1'
#
loop_
_entity.id
_entity.type
_entity.pdbx_description
1 polymer ?
#
loop_
_entity_poly.entity_id
_entity_poly.type
_entity_poly.pdbx_seq_one_letter_code
_entity_poly.pdbx_strand_id
1 'polypeptide(L)'
;MEDCVFGFFLNAAGGVPLFIHMFAAFTPSHRCKVPACESQPGDEWMTWALPDSQGSSNFFRKTGSMTQCTPDNFSNETMLCSEWVYDKSDYQETIANQNIKKNYWELGHGRPHVWILSRWARWGLLWKENLRYSAISITTCLLFMILRSLILLMCTCLPIHWICAHSILVEAFGVDGREKCIAIKDTFAP
;
A
#
# COMPACT_ATOMS: atom_id res chain seq x y z
N MET A 1 18.03 -4.11 29.47
CA MET A 1 18.11 -4.02 27.99
C MET A 1 16.95 -4.76 27.31
N GLU A 2 16.05 -5.40 28.06
CA GLU A 2 14.89 -6.12 27.53
C GLU A 2 13.70 -5.18 27.26
N ASP A 3 13.58 -4.08 27.99
CA ASP A 3 12.43 -3.16 27.87
C ASP A 3 12.40 -2.35 26.56
N CYS A 4 13.56 -2.12 25.93
CA CYS A 4 13.63 -1.40 24.64
C CYS A 4 13.19 -2.25 23.46
N VAL A 5 13.39 -3.57 23.53
CA VAL A 5 13.01 -4.50 22.45
C VAL A 5 11.49 -4.64 22.42
N PHE A 6 10.86 -4.73 23.58
CA PHE A 6 9.40 -4.88 23.70
C PHE A 6 8.62 -3.66 23.17
N GLY A 7 9.13 -2.44 23.40
CA GLY A 7 8.52 -1.21 22.89
C GLY A 7 8.55 -1.06 21.36
N PHE A 8 9.52 -1.66 20.68
CA PHE A 8 9.58 -1.65 19.21
C PHE A 8 8.55 -2.60 18.59
N PHE A 9 8.40 -3.80 19.14
CA PHE A 9 7.39 -4.76 18.68
C PHE A 9 5.96 -4.22 18.87
N LEU A 10 5.69 -3.51 19.96
CA LEU A 10 4.39 -2.89 20.19
C LEU A 10 4.08 -1.75 19.21
N ASN A 11 5.07 -0.93 18.85
CA ASN A 11 4.89 0.13 17.85
C ASN A 11 4.72 -0.40 16.42
N ALA A 12 5.45 -1.47 16.06
CA ALA A 12 5.29 -2.12 14.76
C ALA A 12 3.94 -2.87 14.64
N ALA A 13 3.53 -3.56 15.70
CA ALA A 13 2.24 -4.25 15.76
C ALA A 13 1.04 -3.29 15.77
N GLY A 14 1.21 -2.06 16.26
CA GLY A 14 0.16 -1.03 16.21
C GLY A 14 -0.03 -0.39 14.83
N GLY A 15 1.04 -0.25 14.04
CA GLY A 15 0.97 0.44 12.74
C GLY A 15 0.42 -0.41 11.59
N VAL A 16 0.75 -1.70 11.54
CA VAL A 16 0.41 -2.60 10.42
C VAL A 16 -1.10 -2.84 10.25
N PRO A 17 -1.89 -3.11 11.31
CA PRO A 17 -3.33 -3.29 11.17
C PRO A 17 -4.01 -2.05 10.58
N LEU A 18 -3.56 -0.86 10.98
CA LEU A 18 -4.12 0.42 10.54
C LEU A 18 -3.97 0.63 9.03
N PHE A 19 -2.82 0.26 8.46
CA PHE A 19 -2.61 0.33 7.00
C PHE A 19 -3.45 -0.71 6.25
N ILE A 20 -3.59 -1.93 6.77
CA ILE A 20 -4.40 -2.96 6.12
C ILE A 20 -5.87 -2.53 6.08
N HIS A 21 -6.40 -1.94 7.15
CA HIS A 21 -7.77 -1.43 7.19
C HIS A 21 -8.00 -0.28 6.20
N MET A 22 -6.99 0.56 5.96
CA MET A 22 -7.10 1.65 4.99
C MET A 22 -7.18 1.15 3.53
N PHE A 23 -6.45 0.09 3.19
CA PHE A 23 -6.58 -0.57 1.87
C PHE A 23 -7.73 -1.59 1.81
N ALA A 24 -8.31 -1.95 2.96
CA ALA A 24 -9.45 -2.84 3.08
C ALA A 24 -10.79 -2.17 2.84
N ALA A 25 -10.96 -1.01 3.46
CA ALA A 25 -12.27 -0.39 3.58
C ALA A 25 -12.65 0.38 2.32
N PHE A 26 -11.69 0.64 1.42
CA PHE A 26 -11.96 1.37 0.20
C PHE A 26 -12.09 0.41 -0.99
N THR A 27 -13.32 -0.02 -1.24
CA THR A 27 -13.68 -0.66 -2.50
C THR A 27 -14.19 0.42 -3.44
N PRO A 28 -13.45 0.76 -4.51
CA PRO A 28 -13.89 1.79 -5.43
C PRO A 28 -15.22 1.42 -6.08
N SER A 29 -16.01 2.44 -6.44
CA SER A 29 -17.24 2.23 -7.20
C SER A 29 -16.91 1.48 -8.49
N HIS A 30 -17.58 0.36 -8.71
CA HIS A 30 -17.34 -0.54 -9.83
C HIS A 30 -18.66 -0.99 -10.43
N ARG A 31 -18.66 -1.26 -11.73
CA ARG A 31 -19.82 -1.77 -12.46
C ARG A 31 -19.42 -2.96 -13.31
N CYS A 32 -20.39 -3.78 -13.67
CA CYS A 32 -20.13 -4.87 -14.59
C CYS A 32 -19.79 -4.34 -15.99
N LYS A 33 -18.82 -4.98 -16.66
CA LYS A 33 -18.46 -4.67 -18.05
C LYS A 33 -19.48 -5.30 -19.00
N VAL A 34 -20.10 -4.47 -19.84
CA VAL A 34 -21.07 -4.94 -20.85
C VAL A 34 -20.42 -4.81 -22.23
N PRO A 35 -19.74 -5.86 -22.75
CA PRO A 35 -18.83 -5.73 -23.89
C PRO A 35 -19.47 -5.19 -25.18
N ALA A 36 -20.79 -5.32 -25.36
CA ALA A 36 -21.51 -4.75 -26.50
C ALA A 36 -21.68 -3.22 -26.41
N CYS A 37 -21.66 -2.66 -25.21
CA CYS A 37 -22.00 -1.27 -24.91
C CYS A 37 -20.79 -0.39 -24.56
N GLU A 38 -19.66 -0.99 -24.20
CA GLU A 38 -18.44 -0.22 -23.84
C GLU A 38 -17.89 0.65 -24.98
N SER A 39 -18.24 0.36 -26.25
CA SER A 39 -17.84 1.17 -27.39
C SER A 39 -18.75 2.39 -27.63
N GLN A 40 -19.93 2.41 -27.02
CA GLN A 40 -20.90 3.48 -27.21
C GLN A 40 -20.62 4.64 -26.22
N PRO A 41 -20.55 5.89 -26.70
CA PRO A 41 -20.40 7.03 -25.81
C PRO A 41 -21.67 7.27 -24.99
N GLY A 42 -21.47 7.66 -23.73
CA GLY A 42 -22.55 8.01 -22.79
C GLY A 42 -22.93 6.88 -21.84
N ASP A 43 -23.76 7.22 -20.84
CA ASP A 43 -24.15 6.33 -19.74
C ASP A 43 -25.63 5.91 -19.81
N GLU A 44 -26.36 6.33 -20.85
CA GLU A 44 -27.79 6.05 -21.01
C GLU A 44 -28.09 4.54 -21.05
N TRP A 45 -27.16 3.76 -21.63
CA TRP A 45 -27.30 2.30 -21.72
C TRP A 45 -27.27 1.60 -20.36
N MET A 46 -26.66 2.22 -19.35
CA MET A 46 -26.57 1.63 -18.01
C MET A 46 -27.94 1.45 -17.38
N THR A 47 -28.91 2.31 -17.72
CA THR A 47 -30.26 2.29 -17.14
C THR A 47 -31.08 1.06 -17.49
N TRP A 48 -30.77 0.40 -18.61
CA TRP A 48 -31.50 -0.77 -19.09
C TRP A 48 -30.62 -2.01 -19.28
N ALA A 49 -29.29 -1.87 -19.28
CA ALA A 49 -28.37 -3.01 -19.35
C ALA A 49 -27.96 -3.56 -17.96
N LEU A 50 -28.10 -2.75 -16.90
CA LEU A 50 -27.78 -3.12 -15.53
C LEU A 50 -29.05 -3.12 -14.65
N PRO A 51 -29.25 -4.12 -13.79
CA PRO A 51 -30.44 -4.23 -12.93
C PRO A 51 -30.47 -3.18 -11.82
N ASP A 52 -29.31 -2.74 -11.35
CA ASP A 52 -29.15 -1.57 -10.50
C ASP A 52 -28.19 -0.60 -11.16
N SER A 53 -28.49 0.70 -11.05
CA SER A 53 -27.75 1.76 -11.73
C SER A 53 -26.30 1.88 -11.28
N GLN A 54 -25.91 1.31 -10.13
CA GLN A 54 -24.53 1.30 -9.64
C GLN A 54 -24.24 0.04 -8.81
N GLY A 55 -23.11 -0.64 -9.07
CA GLY A 55 -22.55 -1.64 -8.14
C GLY A 55 -23.09 -3.06 -8.22
N SER A 56 -23.96 -3.40 -9.18
CA SER A 56 -24.46 -4.79 -9.27
C SER A 56 -23.40 -5.75 -9.81
N SER A 57 -23.27 -6.90 -9.14
CA SER A 57 -22.49 -8.05 -9.64
C SER A 57 -23.11 -8.78 -10.81
N ASN A 58 -24.26 -8.31 -11.28
CA ASN A 58 -25.03 -8.93 -12.34
C ASN A 58 -25.35 -7.92 -13.44
N PHE A 59 -25.56 -8.43 -14.66
CA PHE A 59 -26.05 -7.65 -15.80
C PHE A 59 -27.15 -8.41 -16.53
N PHE A 60 -27.98 -7.71 -17.31
CA PHE A 60 -29.06 -8.34 -18.04
C PHE A 60 -28.54 -9.23 -19.17
N ARG A 61 -29.16 -10.40 -19.32
CA ARG A 61 -28.78 -11.42 -20.28
C ARG A 61 -29.08 -10.92 -21.68
N LYS A 62 -28.14 -11.18 -22.58
CA LYS A 62 -28.27 -10.81 -23.97
C LYS A 62 -29.08 -11.83 -24.77
N THR A 63 -29.96 -11.33 -25.64
CA THR A 63 -30.75 -12.11 -26.60
C THR A 63 -30.24 -11.82 -28.01
N GLY A 64 -29.43 -12.71 -28.60
CA GLY A 64 -29.01 -12.60 -30.01
C GLY A 64 -27.55 -12.19 -30.27
N SER A 65 -27.26 -11.73 -31.50
CA SER A 65 -25.91 -11.42 -32.00
C SER A 65 -25.40 -10.04 -31.54
N MET A 66 -24.08 -9.92 -31.36
CA MET A 66 -23.40 -8.93 -30.49
C MET A 66 -22.91 -7.67 -31.19
N THR A 67 -23.66 -7.15 -32.15
CA THR A 67 -23.18 -6.01 -32.95
C THR A 67 -23.69 -4.66 -32.47
N GLN A 68 -24.81 -4.60 -31.73
CA GLN A 68 -25.42 -3.34 -31.33
C GLN A 68 -25.89 -3.36 -29.87
N CYS A 69 -25.55 -2.29 -29.14
CA CYS A 69 -26.03 -2.00 -27.80
C CYS A 69 -27.37 -1.28 -27.90
N THR A 70 -28.45 -2.05 -28.02
CA THR A 70 -29.83 -1.54 -28.02
C THR A 70 -30.63 -2.22 -26.91
N PRO A 71 -31.61 -1.52 -26.31
CA PRO A 71 -32.41 -2.05 -25.21
C PRO A 71 -33.17 -3.33 -25.61
N ASP A 72 -33.57 -3.46 -26.87
CA ASP A 72 -34.30 -4.64 -27.39
C ASP A 72 -33.48 -5.95 -27.34
N ASN A 73 -32.15 -5.85 -27.22
CA ASN A 73 -31.25 -6.99 -27.20
C ASN A 73 -31.02 -7.57 -25.80
N PHE A 74 -31.65 -7.02 -24.76
CA PHE A 74 -31.50 -7.46 -23.37
C PHE A 74 -32.80 -8.11 -22.88
N SER A 75 -32.67 -9.27 -22.23
CA SER A 75 -33.78 -9.93 -21.55
C SER A 75 -33.78 -9.61 -20.06
N ASN A 76 -34.91 -9.85 -19.40
CA ASN A 76 -35.07 -9.64 -17.95
C ASN A 76 -34.35 -10.70 -17.10
N GLU A 77 -33.61 -11.63 -17.70
CA GLU A 77 -32.80 -12.61 -16.96
C GLU A 77 -31.45 -11.97 -16.60
N THR A 78 -30.92 -12.22 -15.42
CA THR A 78 -29.61 -11.71 -14.99
C THR A 78 -28.51 -12.77 -15.17
N MET A 79 -27.30 -12.32 -15.50
CA MET A 79 -26.09 -13.16 -15.53
C MET A 79 -25.00 -12.58 -14.64
N LEU A 80 -24.17 -13.48 -14.11
CA LEU A 80 -23.00 -13.13 -13.31
C LEU A 80 -21.97 -12.39 -14.15
N CYS A 81 -21.37 -11.36 -13.55
CA CYS A 81 -20.35 -10.57 -14.20
C CYS A 81 -19.02 -11.33 -14.33
N SER A 82 -18.42 -11.34 -15.54
CA SER A 82 -17.09 -11.92 -15.77
C SER A 82 -15.95 -10.90 -15.70
N GLU A 83 -16.24 -9.63 -15.97
CA GLU A 83 -15.25 -8.55 -16.03
C GLU A 83 -15.83 -7.25 -15.45
N TRP A 84 -15.01 -6.48 -14.75
CA TRP A 84 -15.45 -5.27 -14.06
C TRP A 84 -14.80 -4.01 -14.63
N VAL A 85 -15.56 -2.91 -14.64
CA VAL A 85 -15.07 -1.57 -14.95
C VAL A 85 -15.14 -0.72 -13.69
N TYR A 86 -13.99 -0.22 -13.25
CA TYR A 86 -13.88 0.66 -12.10
C TYR A 86 -14.05 2.11 -12.52
N ASP A 87 -14.84 2.87 -11.78
CA ASP A 87 -14.92 4.30 -11.99
C ASP A 87 -13.59 4.96 -11.62
N LYS A 88 -13.10 5.81 -12.53
CA LYS A 88 -11.86 6.56 -12.37
C LYS A 88 -12.11 8.02 -12.00
N SER A 89 -13.37 8.44 -11.89
CA SER A 89 -13.76 9.81 -11.52
C SER A 89 -13.18 10.20 -10.16
N ASP A 90 -13.19 9.28 -9.19
CA ASP A 90 -12.62 9.47 -7.84
C ASP A 90 -11.08 9.50 -7.82
N TYR A 91 -10.44 9.01 -8.89
CA TYR A 91 -8.99 8.88 -9.01
C TYR A 91 -8.47 9.64 -10.23
N GLN A 92 -8.77 10.93 -10.31
CA GLN A 92 -8.15 11.77 -11.35
C GLN A 92 -6.62 11.75 -11.24
N GLU A 93 -6.08 11.58 -10.03
CA GLU A 93 -4.64 11.55 -9.78
C GLU A 93 -4.28 10.51 -8.69
N THR A 94 -3.78 9.35 -9.09
CA THR A 94 -3.01 8.50 -8.17
C THR A 94 -1.53 8.76 -8.37
N ILE A 95 -0.73 8.64 -7.31
CA ILE A 95 0.74 8.79 -7.33
C ILE A 95 1.39 7.88 -8.40
N ALA A 96 0.75 6.75 -8.73
CA ALA A 96 1.14 5.85 -9.81
C ALA A 96 0.79 6.37 -11.22
N ASN A 97 -0.29 7.14 -11.38
CA ASN A 97 -0.77 7.63 -12.68
C ASN A 97 -0.23 9.02 -13.05
N GLN A 98 0.19 9.82 -12.07
CA GLN A 98 0.73 11.17 -12.33
C GLN A 98 2.15 11.17 -12.95
N ASN A 99 2.92 10.06 -12.87
CA ASN A 99 4.35 10.09 -13.18
C ASN A 99 4.81 9.27 -14.40
N ILE A 100 3.92 8.68 -15.19
CA ILE A 100 4.35 8.00 -16.45
C ILE A 100 4.38 8.96 -17.66
N LYS A 101 3.83 10.19 -17.56
CA LYS A 101 3.82 11.13 -18.69
C LYS A 101 4.46 12.50 -18.48
N LYS A 102 5.11 12.77 -17.34
CA LYS A 102 5.86 14.03 -17.15
C LYS A 102 7.24 13.79 -16.53
N ASN A 103 8.25 13.91 -17.38
CA ASN A 103 9.57 14.49 -17.11
C ASN A 103 10.30 14.06 -15.83
N TYR A 104 11.03 12.95 -15.94
CA TYR A 104 12.00 12.45 -14.96
C TYR A 104 13.33 13.23 -14.90
N TRP A 105 13.37 14.54 -15.22
CA TRP A 105 14.65 15.28 -15.37
C TRP A 105 14.80 16.61 -14.61
N GLU A 106 13.83 17.07 -13.80
CA GLU A 106 13.93 18.40 -13.16
C GLU A 106 13.66 18.43 -11.65
N LEU A 107 14.18 17.46 -10.89
CA LEU A 107 14.32 17.62 -9.43
C LEU A 107 15.77 17.36 -8.99
N GLY A 108 16.68 18.07 -9.64
CA GLY A 108 18.00 18.38 -9.09
C GLY A 108 17.95 19.71 -8.33
N HIS A 109 18.56 19.71 -7.14
CA HIS A 109 18.97 20.88 -6.35
C HIS A 109 17.94 21.57 -5.44
N GLY A 110 17.57 20.89 -4.35
CA GLY A 110 17.17 21.53 -3.08
C GLY A 110 18.12 21.10 -1.95
N ARG A 111 18.97 22.02 -1.45
CA ARG A 111 20.01 21.76 -0.44
C ARG A 111 19.40 21.33 0.91
N PRO A 112 19.89 20.26 1.58
CA PRO A 112 19.51 19.98 2.95
C PRO A 112 20.22 20.94 3.91
N HIS A 113 19.41 21.59 4.74
CA HIS A 113 19.78 22.53 5.79
C HIS A 113 20.78 21.92 6.80
N VAL A 114 21.94 22.56 6.89
CA VAL A 114 23.02 22.34 7.86
C VAL A 114 22.60 22.87 9.24
N TRP A 115 21.78 22.11 9.98
CA TRP A 115 21.44 22.45 11.37
C TRP A 115 21.70 21.33 12.39
N ILE A 116 22.15 20.15 11.96
CA ILE A 116 22.39 19.01 12.88
C ILE A 116 23.86 18.92 13.34
N LEU A 117 24.81 19.55 12.64
CA LEU A 117 26.23 19.45 12.99
C LEU A 117 26.70 20.41 14.10
N SER A 118 25.89 21.41 14.48
CA SER A 118 26.29 22.41 15.49
C SER A 118 25.99 22.02 16.94
N ARG A 119 25.28 20.90 17.21
CA ARG A 119 25.04 20.41 18.58
C ARG A 119 26.08 19.41 19.10
N TRP A 120 26.85 18.77 18.21
CA TRP A 120 27.86 17.77 18.60
C TRP A 120 29.19 18.39 19.04
N ALA A 121 29.52 19.61 18.60
CA ALA A 121 30.77 20.28 18.99
C ALA A 121 30.81 20.74 20.46
N ARG A 122 29.66 20.84 21.15
CA ARG A 122 29.61 21.32 22.54
C ARG A 122 29.80 20.21 23.59
N TRP A 123 29.64 18.94 23.22
CA TRP A 123 29.87 17.81 24.14
C TRP A 123 31.34 17.32 24.16
N GLY A 124 32.15 17.66 23.16
CA GLY A 124 33.56 17.25 23.09
C GLY A 124 34.51 17.99 24.05
N LEU A 125 34.10 19.15 24.58
CA LEU A 125 34.98 19.98 25.44
C LEU A 125 34.84 19.70 26.95
N LEU A 126 33.85 18.91 27.37
CA LEU A 126 33.67 18.48 28.77
C LEU A 126 34.39 17.16 29.10
N TRP A 127 35.13 16.58 28.15
CA TRP A 127 35.75 15.26 28.28
C TRP A 127 37.28 15.30 28.45
N LYS A 128 37.85 16.45 28.87
CA LYS A 128 39.31 16.64 28.94
C LYS A 128 39.91 16.61 30.36
N GLU A 129 39.10 16.54 31.43
CA GLU A 129 39.60 16.68 32.81
C GLU A 129 39.62 15.39 33.64
N ASN A 130 39.41 14.19 33.06
CA ASN A 130 39.37 12.93 33.83
C ASN A 130 40.17 11.77 33.21
N LEU A 131 41.45 12.02 32.88
CA LEU A 131 42.39 11.01 32.34
C LEU A 131 43.16 10.22 33.44
N ARG A 132 42.47 9.76 34.50
CA ARG A 132 43.03 8.81 35.49
C ARG A 132 42.22 7.51 35.63
N TYR A 133 41.56 7.06 34.56
CA TYR A 133 40.92 5.75 34.44
C TYR A 133 41.21 5.12 33.05
N SER A 134 42.48 4.90 32.71
CA SER A 134 42.91 4.69 31.32
C SER A 134 42.72 3.27 30.75
N ALA A 135 42.49 2.24 31.56
CA ALA A 135 42.29 0.87 31.04
C ALA A 135 40.82 0.42 30.98
N ILE A 136 40.00 0.80 31.98
CA ILE A 136 38.58 0.42 32.04
C ILE A 136 37.73 1.24 31.03
N SER A 137 38.20 2.43 30.64
CA SER A 137 37.47 3.30 29.72
C SER A 137 37.51 2.83 28.26
N ILE A 138 38.58 2.18 27.80
CA ILE A 138 38.71 1.82 26.38
C ILE A 138 37.81 0.63 26.03
N THR A 139 37.78 -0.39 26.90
CA THR A 139 36.95 -1.59 26.70
C THR A 139 35.46 -1.26 26.76
N THR A 140 35.04 -0.38 27.67
CA THR A 140 33.64 0.08 27.77
C THR A 140 33.22 0.96 26.58
N CYS A 141 34.11 1.83 26.08
CA CYS A 141 33.86 2.58 24.85
C CYS A 141 33.71 1.69 23.62
N LEU A 142 34.58 0.68 23.45
CA LEU A 142 34.48 -0.27 22.34
C LEU A 142 33.19 -1.09 22.41
N LEU A 143 32.83 -1.59 23.60
CA LEU A 143 31.59 -2.33 23.81
C LEU A 143 30.35 -1.47 23.45
N PHE A 144 30.35 -0.21 23.84
CA PHE A 144 29.25 0.71 23.54
C PHE A 144 29.12 1.02 22.04
N MET A 145 30.25 1.19 21.34
CA MET A 145 30.26 1.40 19.89
C MET A 145 29.74 0.16 19.15
N ILE A 146 30.19 -1.04 19.53
CA ILE A 146 29.72 -2.30 18.96
C ILE A 146 28.22 -2.47 19.20
N LEU A 147 27.74 -2.23 20.42
CA LEU A 147 26.31 -2.32 20.75
C LEU A 147 25.46 -1.36 19.91
N ARG A 148 25.89 -0.10 19.75
CA ARG A 148 25.18 0.87 18.91
C ARG A 148 25.17 0.47 17.44
N SER A 149 26.29 -0.03 16.91
CA SER A 149 26.36 -0.52 15.53
C SER A 149 25.43 -1.71 15.30
N LEU A 150 25.34 -2.65 16.25
CA LEU A 150 24.41 -3.78 16.17
C LEU A 150 22.94 -3.34 16.23
N ILE A 151 22.61 -2.37 17.09
CA ILE A 151 21.25 -1.81 17.16
C ILE A 151 20.88 -1.14 15.83
N LEU A 152 21.78 -0.33 15.27
CA LEU A 152 21.54 0.32 13.96
C LEU A 152 21.39 -0.70 12.85
N LEU A 153 22.22 -1.75 12.84
CA LEU A 153 22.13 -2.84 11.87
C LEU A 153 20.77 -3.54 11.97
N MET A 154 20.30 -3.85 13.18
CA MET A 154 18.98 -4.45 13.39
C MET A 154 17.85 -3.51 12.93
N CYS A 155 17.94 -2.21 13.23
CA CYS A 155 16.95 -1.23 12.79
C CYS A 155 16.89 -1.09 11.26
N THR A 156 18.00 -1.25 10.54
CA THR A 156 18.01 -1.20 9.07
C THR A 156 17.62 -2.53 8.43
N CYS A 157 17.98 -3.66 9.05
CA CYS A 157 17.72 -4.98 8.49
C CYS A 157 16.26 -5.43 8.70
N LEU A 158 15.62 -5.04 9.81
CA LEU A 158 14.24 -5.46 10.10
C LEU A 158 13.22 -4.99 9.05
N PRO A 159 13.22 -3.73 8.58
CA PRO A 159 12.36 -3.30 7.47
C PRO A 159 12.62 -4.08 6.18
N ILE A 160 13.89 -4.36 5.86
CA ILE A 160 14.25 -5.11 4.66
C ILE A 160 13.71 -6.54 4.73
N HIS A 161 13.89 -7.24 5.86
CA HIS A 161 13.34 -8.58 6.05
C HIS A 161 11.81 -8.58 6.04
N TRP A 162 11.17 -7.55 6.60
CA TRP A 162 9.72 -7.39 6.57
C TRP A 162 9.19 -7.21 5.13
N ILE A 163 9.83 -6.34 4.33
CA ILE A 163 9.48 -6.17 2.91
C ILE A 163 9.65 -7.49 2.16
N CYS A 164 10.79 -8.16 2.31
CA CYS A 164 11.05 -9.44 1.66
C CYS A 164 10.02 -10.51 2.07
N ALA A 165 9.70 -10.61 3.36
CA ALA A 165 8.70 -11.56 3.86
C ALA A 165 7.31 -11.26 3.29
N HIS A 166 6.89 -10.00 3.21
CA HIS A 166 5.62 -9.61 2.59
C HIS A 166 5.60 -9.91 1.09
N SER A 167 6.67 -9.63 0.35
CA SER A 167 6.77 -9.96 -1.07
C SER A 167 6.67 -11.46 -1.31
N ILE A 168 7.40 -12.28 -0.54
CA ILE A 168 7.34 -13.74 -0.62
C ILE A 168 5.94 -14.25 -0.27
N LEU A 169 5.30 -13.65 0.73
CA LEU A 169 3.96 -14.06 1.16
C LEU A 169 2.91 -13.77 0.07
N VAL A 170 2.97 -12.59 -0.56
CA VAL A 170 2.09 -12.22 -1.70
C VAL A 170 2.29 -13.16 -2.90
N GLU A 171 3.52 -13.61 -3.13
CA GLU A 171 3.85 -14.53 -4.22
C GLU A 171 3.44 -15.98 -3.90
N ALA A 172 3.72 -16.44 -2.68
CA ALA A 172 3.42 -17.79 -2.21
C ALA A 172 1.92 -18.09 -2.14
N PHE A 173 1.08 -17.08 -1.87
CA PHE A 173 -0.37 -17.26 -1.88
C PHE A 173 -0.98 -17.36 -3.28
N GLY A 174 -0.22 -17.16 -4.37
CA GLY A 174 -0.73 -17.34 -5.73
C GLY A 174 -1.98 -16.51 -6.04
N VAL A 175 -2.68 -16.79 -7.14
CA VAL A 175 -3.97 -16.16 -7.44
C VAL A 175 -5.07 -16.71 -6.50
N ASP A 176 -5.08 -18.03 -6.28
CA ASP A 176 -6.13 -18.72 -5.52
C ASP A 176 -6.11 -18.46 -4.00
N GLY A 177 -4.93 -18.19 -3.42
CA GLY A 177 -4.82 -17.83 -1.99
C GLY A 177 -5.22 -16.39 -1.72
N ARG A 178 -5.09 -15.50 -2.71
CA ARG A 178 -5.56 -14.11 -2.59
C ARG A 178 -7.08 -14.05 -2.43
N GLU A 179 -7.83 -14.88 -3.15
CA GLU A 179 -9.29 -14.93 -3.03
C GLU A 179 -9.74 -15.39 -1.62
N LYS A 180 -9.04 -16.37 -1.02
CA LYS A 180 -9.36 -16.86 0.32
C LYS A 180 -9.05 -15.85 1.44
N CYS A 181 -7.98 -15.07 1.30
CA CYS A 181 -7.68 -14.00 2.25
C CYS A 181 -8.67 -12.83 2.16
N ILE A 182 -9.23 -12.55 0.97
CA ILE A 182 -10.30 -11.56 0.79
C ILE A 182 -11.60 -12.06 1.45
N ALA A 183 -11.96 -13.33 1.27
CA ALA A 183 -13.19 -13.90 1.87
C ALA A 183 -13.21 -13.83 3.40
N ILE A 184 -12.06 -14.05 4.06
CA ILE A 184 -11.96 -13.94 5.53
C ILE A 184 -12.15 -12.49 5.99
N LYS A 185 -11.65 -11.53 5.21
CA LYS A 185 -11.71 -10.10 5.52
C LYS A 185 -13.13 -9.55 5.49
N ASP A 186 -13.95 -10.02 4.54
CA ASP A 186 -15.38 -9.66 4.43
C ASP A 186 -16.23 -10.24 5.56
N THR A 187 -15.73 -11.25 6.29
CA THR A 187 -16.43 -11.82 7.45
C THR A 187 -16.33 -10.94 8.70
N PHE A 188 -15.39 -9.98 8.73
CA PHE A 188 -15.11 -9.12 9.89
C PHE A 188 -15.50 -7.65 9.71
N ALA A 189 -16.09 -7.28 8.57
CA ALA A 189 -16.65 -5.95 8.33
C ALA A 189 -18.19 -6.05 8.32
N PRO A 190 -18.89 -5.68 9.41
CA PRO A 190 -20.35 -5.55 9.42
C PRO A 190 -20.84 -4.35 8.59
#